data_AF-A0A8T3VFL2-F1
#
_entry.id   AF-A0A8T3VFL2-F1
#
_cell.length_a   1.000
_cell.length_b   1.000
_cell.length_c   1.000
_cell.angle_alpha   90.00
_cell.angle_beta   90.00
_cell.angle_gamma   90.00
#
_symmetry.space_group_name_H-M   'P 1'
#
loop_
_entity.id
_entity.type
_entity.pdbx_description
1 polymer ?
#
loop_
_entity_poly.entity_id
_entity_poly.type
_entity_poly.pdbx_seq_one_letter_code
_entity_poly.pdbx_strand_id
1 'polypeptide(L)'
;MDDLVEYLLFRLKEKNMPISKYKMQKFIFKIKMDLGKNHELYDDLPYYWYFHGPFSEILNDSWNYILPKCSFNINSAFLNDKSYNEFDVENNIVSSYSEIEVFTNQILSSESFYDLDKVIYKEYAPYSCMYSFKYEIFNKANTIRSSNYFDVDNYIDIFYDCESQLPCESYFNEFNDLFSKLSTNLDIINDENNFNNFWNFLRDPIIELWKTFARGLRVNFKDDFYNYKVNLWDMKYKNSIAQLEILINETDKLINFDESNKGYSPSQKKLLNATISAYLRG
;
A
#
# COMPACT_ATOMS: atom_id res chain seq x y z
N MET A 1 7.45 14.73 -20.72
CA MET A 1 7.69 13.73 -19.65
C MET A 1 9.16 13.33 -19.61
N ASP A 2 9.74 12.92 -20.75
CA ASP A 2 11.13 12.47 -20.81
C ASP A 2 12.12 13.49 -20.24
N ASP A 3 12.03 14.75 -20.66
CA ASP A 3 12.88 15.85 -20.18
C ASP A 3 12.81 16.04 -18.65
N LEU A 4 11.62 15.86 -18.05
CA LEU A 4 11.45 15.94 -16.59
C LEU A 4 12.16 14.79 -15.89
N VAL A 5 12.07 13.57 -16.43
CA VAL A 5 12.73 12.39 -15.86
C VAL A 5 14.25 12.54 -15.98
N GLU A 6 14.75 12.97 -17.13
CA GLU A 6 16.17 13.21 -17.35
C GLU A 6 16.71 14.29 -16.40
N TYR A 7 16.00 15.41 -16.27
CA TYR A 7 16.35 16.48 -15.33
C TYR A 7 16.44 15.98 -13.90
N LEU A 8 15.44 15.24 -13.42
CA LEU A 8 15.43 14.75 -12.04
C LEU A 8 16.53 13.72 -11.80
N LEU A 9 16.77 12.81 -12.75
CA LEU A 9 17.89 11.86 -12.67
C LEU A 9 19.23 12.58 -12.59
N PHE A 10 19.42 13.66 -13.35
CA PHE A 10 20.61 14.50 -13.26
C PHE A 10 20.77 15.12 -11.87
N ARG A 11 19.72 15.77 -11.32
CA ARG A 11 19.78 16.40 -9.99
C ARG A 11 20.01 15.40 -8.85
N LEU A 12 19.42 14.22 -8.93
CA LEU A 12 19.64 13.14 -7.97
C LEU A 12 21.07 12.61 -8.03
N LYS A 13 21.65 12.53 -9.24
CA LYS A 13 23.05 12.16 -9.45
C LYS A 13 24.00 13.19 -8.83
N GLU A 14 23.79 14.48 -9.04
CA GLU A 14 24.60 15.54 -8.41
C GLU A 14 24.61 15.45 -6.88
N LYS A 15 23.49 15.03 -6.28
CA LYS A 15 23.33 14.85 -4.84
C LYS A 15 23.74 13.47 -4.33
N ASN A 16 24.17 12.55 -5.21
CA ASN A 16 24.44 11.15 -4.89
C ASN A 16 23.27 10.45 -4.16
N MET A 17 22.04 10.74 -4.59
CA MET A 17 20.82 10.19 -3.99
C MET A 17 20.29 9.03 -4.84
N PRO A 18 20.13 7.82 -4.25
CA PRO A 18 19.54 6.69 -4.98
C PRO A 18 18.05 6.92 -5.18
N ILE A 19 17.53 6.56 -6.35
CA ILE A 19 16.09 6.59 -6.63
C ILE A 19 15.62 5.30 -7.28
N SER A 20 14.54 4.74 -6.74
CA SER A 20 13.83 3.64 -7.37
C SER A 20 12.72 4.19 -8.27
N LYS A 21 12.27 3.38 -9.23
CA LYS A 21 11.12 3.67 -10.09
C LYS A 21 9.91 4.21 -9.31
N TYR A 22 9.51 3.54 -8.22
CA TYR A 22 8.34 3.96 -7.44
C TYR A 22 8.58 5.23 -6.63
N LYS A 23 9.83 5.53 -6.29
CA LYS A 23 10.18 6.79 -5.63
C LYS A 23 10.20 7.95 -6.64
N MET A 24 10.61 7.71 -7.87
CA MET A 24 10.48 8.69 -8.97
C MET A 24 9.01 9.05 -9.25
N GLN A 25 8.12 8.04 -9.26
CA GLN A 25 6.67 8.25 -9.38
C GLN A 25 6.13 9.22 -8.31
N LYS A 26 6.55 9.05 -7.05
CA LYS A 26 6.16 9.94 -5.94
C LYS A 26 6.78 11.32 -6.03
N PHE A 27 8.02 11.40 -6.50
CA PHE A 27 8.72 12.67 -6.70
C PHE A 27 7.98 13.54 -7.71
N ILE A 28 7.72 13.00 -8.90
CA ILE A 28 7.02 13.74 -9.95
C ILE A 28 5.56 13.98 -9.56
N PHE A 29 4.92 13.06 -8.84
CA PHE A 29 3.59 13.31 -8.29
C PHE A 29 3.60 14.49 -7.31
N LYS A 30 4.60 14.60 -6.41
CA LYS A 30 4.73 15.77 -5.51
C LYS A 30 4.88 17.07 -6.30
N ILE A 31 5.72 17.08 -7.33
CA ILE A 31 5.85 18.23 -8.24
C ILE A 31 4.50 18.57 -8.88
N LYS A 32 3.76 17.59 -9.41
CA LYS A 32 2.41 17.81 -9.95
C LYS A 32 1.49 18.49 -8.94
N MET A 33 1.47 18.00 -7.71
CA MET A 33 0.62 18.55 -6.66
C MET A 33 1.01 19.98 -6.28
N ASP A 34 2.31 20.30 -6.29
CA ASP A 34 2.83 21.63 -5.98
C ASP A 34 2.64 22.64 -7.12
N LEU A 35 2.69 22.20 -8.38
CA LEU A 35 2.32 23.00 -9.55
C LEU A 35 0.83 23.41 -9.48
N GLY A 36 -0.01 22.48 -9.02
CA GLY A 36 -1.45 22.68 -8.87
C GLY A 36 -2.24 22.60 -10.18
N LYS A 37 -3.56 22.49 -10.06
CA LYS A 37 -4.49 22.17 -11.17
C LYS A 37 -4.53 23.20 -12.31
N ASN A 38 -4.09 24.43 -12.07
CA ASN A 38 -4.13 25.50 -13.06
C ASN A 38 -2.86 25.56 -13.93
N HIS A 39 -1.85 24.76 -13.62
CA HIS A 39 -0.59 24.75 -14.35
C HIS A 39 -0.70 23.89 -15.62
N GLU A 40 -0.09 24.33 -16.73
CA GLU A 40 -0.21 23.69 -18.04
C GLU A 40 0.22 22.21 -18.02
N LEU A 41 1.32 21.89 -17.32
CA LEU A 41 1.80 20.51 -17.17
C LEU A 41 0.94 19.61 -16.27
N TYR A 42 -0.07 20.13 -15.56
CA TYR A 42 -0.81 19.31 -14.58
C TYR A 42 -1.51 18.12 -15.24
N ASP A 43 -2.12 18.34 -16.40
CA ASP A 43 -2.87 17.32 -17.14
C ASP A 43 -1.94 16.38 -17.94
N ASP A 44 -0.75 16.85 -18.32
CA ASP A 44 0.30 16.05 -18.99
C ASP A 44 0.97 15.04 -18.07
N LEU A 45 0.69 15.12 -16.76
CA LEU A 45 1.19 14.22 -15.74
C LEU A 45 0.03 13.37 -15.18
N PRO A 46 -0.62 12.48 -15.95
CA PRO A 46 -1.75 11.72 -15.43
C PRO A 46 -1.30 10.64 -14.43
N TYR A 47 -2.02 10.51 -13.32
CA TYR A 47 -1.79 9.57 -12.23
C TYR A 47 -3.08 8.81 -11.85
N TYR A 48 -2.88 7.67 -11.20
CA TYR A 48 -3.89 6.98 -10.40
C TYR A 48 -3.27 6.40 -9.13
N TRP A 49 -4.07 6.15 -8.10
CA TRP A 49 -3.61 5.48 -6.89
C TRP A 49 -3.57 3.96 -7.03
N TYR A 50 -2.49 3.30 -6.61
CA TYR A 50 -2.33 1.85 -6.68
C TYR A 50 -1.41 1.29 -5.57
N PHE A 51 -0.96 0.03 -5.69
CA PHE A 51 -0.25 -0.73 -4.64
C PHE A 51 0.94 0.00 -3.99
N HIS A 52 1.62 0.83 -4.78
CA HIS A 52 2.84 1.53 -4.37
C HIS A 52 2.59 3.02 -4.11
N GLY A 53 1.35 3.50 -4.17
CA GLY A 53 0.98 4.91 -4.11
C GLY A 53 0.55 5.45 -5.49
N PRO A 54 0.71 6.76 -5.75
CA PRO A 54 0.41 7.35 -7.04
C PRO A 54 1.31 6.75 -8.13
N PHE A 55 0.70 6.42 -9.27
CA PHE A 55 1.37 5.81 -10.40
C PHE A 55 0.90 6.43 -11.72
N SER A 56 1.86 6.71 -12.59
CA SER A 56 1.69 7.18 -13.96
C SER A 56 2.33 6.20 -14.93
N GLU A 57 1.54 5.70 -15.87
CA GLU A 57 2.02 4.82 -16.94
C GLU A 57 2.94 5.55 -17.92
N ILE A 58 2.65 6.82 -18.22
CA ILE A 58 3.49 7.65 -19.10
C ILE A 58 4.88 7.80 -18.49
N LEU A 59 4.93 8.14 -17.19
CA LEU A 59 6.20 8.21 -16.48
C LEU A 59 6.91 6.86 -16.39
N ASN A 60 6.17 5.77 -16.23
CA ASN A 60 6.76 4.44 -16.24
C ASN A 60 7.45 4.14 -17.59
N ASP A 61 6.82 4.52 -18.69
CA ASP A 61 7.34 4.28 -20.02
C ASP A 61 8.57 5.16 -20.29
N SER A 62 8.50 6.45 -19.93
CA SER A 62 9.65 7.37 -19.94
C SER A 62 10.83 6.85 -19.11
N TRP A 63 10.56 6.39 -17.88
CA TRP A 63 11.57 5.79 -17.00
C TRP A 63 12.27 4.61 -17.67
N ASN A 64 11.50 3.68 -18.26
CA ASN A 64 12.07 2.51 -18.93
C ASN A 64 12.81 2.86 -20.23
N TYR A 65 12.46 3.97 -20.88
CA TYR A 65 13.12 4.46 -22.09
C TYR A 65 14.46 5.15 -21.80
N ILE A 66 14.51 5.97 -20.75
CA ILE A 66 15.68 6.80 -20.39
C ILE A 66 16.73 5.97 -19.66
N LEU A 67 16.31 5.10 -18.75
CA LEU A 67 17.19 4.40 -17.83
C LEU A 67 18.26 3.52 -18.49
N PRO A 68 18.03 2.85 -19.64
CA PRO A 68 19.09 2.14 -20.35
C PRO A 68 20.13 3.04 -21.04
N LYS A 69 19.76 4.29 -21.39
CA LYS A 69 20.65 5.28 -22.01
C LYS A 69 21.51 5.99 -20.97
N CYS A 70 20.91 6.18 -19.82
CA CYS A 70 21.51 6.50 -18.55
C CYS A 70 22.44 5.35 -18.11
N SER A 71 23.75 5.56 -17.89
CA SER A 71 24.64 4.55 -17.26
C SER A 71 24.31 4.29 -15.78
N PHE A 72 23.02 4.22 -15.43
CA PHE A 72 22.52 4.10 -14.08
C PHE A 72 22.33 2.62 -13.77
N ASN A 73 23.17 2.08 -12.90
CA ASN A 73 23.01 0.72 -12.41
C ASN A 73 21.96 0.71 -11.29
N ILE A 74 20.74 0.25 -11.60
CA ILE A 74 19.59 0.24 -10.68
C ILE A 74 19.80 -0.71 -9.49
N ASN A 75 20.70 -1.70 -9.65
CA ASN A 75 20.95 -2.74 -8.65
C ASN A 75 22.02 -2.38 -7.62
N SER A 76 22.78 -1.31 -7.84
CA SER A 76 23.64 -0.72 -6.82
C SER A 76 22.99 0.56 -6.33
N ALA A 77 22.93 0.77 -5.02
CA ALA A 77 22.51 2.03 -4.40
C ALA A 77 23.40 3.25 -4.75
N PHE A 78 24.24 3.12 -5.78
CA PHE A 78 25.23 4.09 -6.21
C PHE A 78 25.35 4.07 -7.74
N LEU A 79 25.53 5.27 -8.27
CA LEU A 79 25.76 5.57 -9.68
C LEU A 79 27.16 5.10 -10.07
N ASN A 80 27.28 4.33 -11.15
CA ASN A 80 28.59 4.04 -11.72
C ASN A 80 29.04 5.22 -12.59
N ASP A 81 30.28 5.61 -12.39
CA ASP A 81 30.88 6.90 -12.72
C ASP A 81 31.26 7.09 -14.20
N LYS A 82 30.47 6.59 -15.16
CA LYS A 82 30.82 6.73 -16.58
C LYS A 82 29.64 7.12 -17.47
N SER A 83 29.81 8.31 -18.08
CA SER A 83 29.05 8.90 -19.19
C SER A 83 27.58 9.27 -18.92
N TYR A 84 27.38 10.37 -18.21
CA TYR A 84 26.25 11.27 -18.50
C TYR A 84 26.86 12.66 -18.64
N ASN A 85 27.58 12.88 -19.74
CA ASN A 85 28.42 14.07 -19.94
C ASN A 85 27.74 15.16 -20.76
N GLU A 86 26.53 14.95 -21.25
CA GLU A 86 25.79 15.96 -22.03
C GLU A 86 24.34 15.93 -21.58
N PHE A 87 24.06 16.45 -20.39
CA PHE A 87 22.72 16.98 -20.14
C PHE A 87 22.68 18.31 -20.89
N ASP A 88 21.87 18.41 -21.93
CA ASP A 88 21.68 19.65 -22.67
C ASP A 88 20.96 20.65 -21.75
N VAL A 89 21.75 21.50 -21.09
CA VAL A 89 21.28 22.51 -20.15
C VAL A 89 20.40 23.55 -20.86
N GLU A 90 20.56 23.74 -22.18
CA GLU A 90 19.83 24.78 -22.93
C GLU A 90 18.38 24.37 -23.25
N ASN A 91 18.10 23.08 -23.43
CA ASN A 91 16.76 22.55 -23.77
C ASN A 91 16.09 21.75 -22.64
N ASN A 92 16.34 22.12 -21.39
CA ASN A 92 15.73 21.45 -20.25
C ASN A 92 14.28 21.94 -19.99
N ILE A 93 13.42 21.08 -19.43
CA ILE A 93 12.06 21.43 -18.99
C ILE A 93 12.04 22.65 -18.05
N VAL A 94 13.09 22.84 -17.24
CA VAL A 94 13.23 24.00 -16.34
C VAL A 94 13.39 25.33 -17.09
N SER A 95 13.92 25.31 -18.31
CA SER A 95 13.99 26.51 -19.17
C SER A 95 12.59 27.00 -19.55
N SER A 96 11.61 26.09 -19.65
CA SER A 96 10.21 26.42 -19.90
C SER A 96 9.40 26.63 -18.61
N TYR A 97 9.77 25.92 -17.53
CA TYR A 97 9.03 25.89 -16.26
C TYR A 97 9.99 25.98 -15.06
N SER A 98 10.46 27.19 -14.76
CA SER A 98 11.50 27.46 -13.74
C SER A 98 11.13 27.01 -12.32
N GLU A 99 9.84 27.00 -11.99
CA GLU A 99 9.29 26.56 -10.70
C GLU A 99 9.57 25.10 -10.39
N ILE A 100 9.75 24.25 -11.42
CA ILE A 100 10.12 22.84 -11.26
C ILE A 100 11.45 22.72 -10.51
N GLU A 101 12.41 23.62 -10.75
CA GLU A 101 13.67 23.63 -10.02
C GLU A 101 13.47 23.94 -8.54
N VAL A 102 12.58 24.88 -8.21
CA VAL A 102 12.27 25.25 -6.82
C VAL A 102 11.68 24.04 -6.09
N PHE A 103 10.67 23.38 -6.66
CA PHE A 103 10.05 22.19 -6.05
C PHE A 103 11.02 21.02 -5.94
N THR A 104 11.85 20.82 -6.96
CA THR A 104 12.89 19.79 -6.95
C THR A 104 13.88 20.02 -5.81
N ASN A 105 14.36 21.25 -5.62
CA ASN A 105 15.27 21.59 -4.54
C ASN A 105 14.64 21.43 -3.15
N GLN A 106 13.35 21.75 -3.01
CA GLN A 106 12.61 21.52 -1.76
C GLN A 106 12.53 20.03 -1.43
N ILE A 107 12.15 19.19 -2.39
CA ILE A 107 12.07 17.74 -2.20
C ILE A 107 13.45 17.12 -1.92
N LEU A 108 14.51 17.60 -2.58
CA LEU A 108 15.89 17.12 -2.40
C LEU A 108 16.55 17.61 -1.10
N SER A 109 15.89 18.44 -0.30
CA SER A 109 16.34 18.67 1.07
C SER A 109 16.35 17.33 1.81
N SER A 110 17.44 17.02 2.52
CA SER A 110 17.76 15.65 2.95
C SER A 110 16.65 14.99 3.78
N GLU A 111 15.97 15.73 4.64
CA GLU A 111 14.85 15.20 5.44
C GLU A 111 13.61 14.91 4.56
N SER A 112 13.26 15.83 3.65
CA SER A 112 12.09 15.71 2.78
C SER A 112 12.19 14.53 1.80
N PHE A 113 13.39 14.25 1.27
CA PHE A 113 13.55 13.18 0.29
C PHE A 113 13.31 11.79 0.89
N TYR A 114 13.84 11.50 2.08
CA TYR A 114 13.73 10.17 2.68
C TYR A 114 12.33 9.86 3.18
N ASP A 115 11.61 10.86 3.71
CA ASP A 115 10.23 10.70 4.16
C ASP A 115 9.16 10.99 3.09
N LEU A 116 9.56 11.32 1.85
CA LEU A 116 8.66 11.64 0.73
C LEU A 116 7.49 10.65 0.60
N ASP A 117 7.74 9.36 0.76
CA ASP A 117 6.69 8.34 0.65
C ASP A 117 5.60 8.51 1.72
N LYS A 118 6.00 8.73 2.98
CA LYS A 118 5.06 9.00 4.07
C LYS A 118 4.33 10.33 3.88
N VAL A 119 5.04 11.37 3.42
CA VAL A 119 4.46 12.68 3.10
C VAL A 119 3.34 12.51 2.07
N ILE A 120 3.61 11.75 1.00
CA ILE A 120 2.62 11.50 -0.05
C ILE A 120 1.34 10.85 0.50
N TYR A 121 1.49 9.84 1.37
CA TYR A 121 0.33 9.16 1.96
C TYR A 121 -0.40 10.03 3.00
N LYS A 122 0.29 10.90 3.74
CA LYS A 122 -0.35 11.75 4.74
C LYS A 122 -1.09 12.94 4.13
N GLU A 123 -0.52 13.54 3.10
CA GLU A 123 -1.01 14.82 2.55
C GLU A 123 -1.96 14.62 1.36
N TYR A 124 -1.76 13.58 0.56
CA TYR A 124 -2.44 13.44 -0.73
C TYR A 124 -3.22 12.14 -0.91
N ALA A 125 -3.13 11.19 0.04
CA ALA A 125 -3.93 9.97 -0.06
C ALA A 125 -5.43 10.30 -0.03
N PRO A 126 -6.25 9.66 -0.88
CA PRO A 126 -7.69 9.86 -0.89
C PRO A 126 -8.40 9.60 0.44
N TYR A 127 -7.86 8.67 1.24
CA TYR A 127 -8.43 8.27 2.52
C TYR A 127 -7.35 8.26 3.60
N SER A 128 -7.71 8.71 4.80
CA SER A 128 -6.77 8.77 5.94
C SER A 128 -6.26 7.40 6.36
N CYS A 129 -7.11 6.36 6.25
CA CYS A 129 -6.75 4.97 6.58
C CYS A 129 -5.56 4.45 5.76
N MET A 130 -5.31 4.99 4.56
CA MET A 130 -4.26 4.50 3.66
C MET A 130 -2.87 4.55 4.28
N TYR A 131 -2.59 5.55 5.13
CA TYR A 131 -1.29 5.65 5.79
C TYR A 131 -1.07 4.48 6.76
N SER A 132 -1.97 4.32 7.73
CA SER A 132 -1.90 3.24 8.72
C SER A 132 -1.96 1.87 8.04
N PHE A 133 -2.87 1.70 7.09
CA PHE A 133 -2.98 0.46 6.33
C PHE A 133 -1.68 0.12 5.60
N LYS A 134 -1.05 1.08 4.91
CA LYS A 134 0.18 0.81 4.17
C LYS A 134 1.38 0.54 5.09
N TYR A 135 1.63 1.43 6.05
CA TYR A 135 2.88 1.45 6.81
C TYR A 135 2.81 0.66 8.11
N GLU A 136 1.64 0.59 8.73
CA GLU A 136 1.49 0.02 10.07
C GLU A 136 0.87 -1.38 10.00
N ILE A 137 0.05 -1.67 8.99
CA ILE A 137 -0.54 -3.00 8.77
C ILE A 137 0.23 -3.79 7.71
N PHE A 138 0.21 -3.35 6.45
CA PHE A 138 0.72 -4.10 5.30
C PHE A 138 2.24 -4.27 5.34
N ASN A 139 2.99 -3.20 5.61
CA ASN A 139 4.45 -3.31 5.69
C ASN A 139 4.87 -4.19 6.86
N LYS A 140 4.23 -4.05 8.03
CA LYS A 140 4.46 -4.94 9.18
C LYS A 140 4.19 -6.39 8.78
N ALA A 141 3.04 -6.70 8.18
CA ALA A 141 2.71 -8.04 7.69
C ALA A 141 3.75 -8.63 6.72
N ASN A 142 4.35 -7.79 5.87
CA ASN A 142 5.42 -8.22 4.96
C ASN A 142 6.77 -8.44 5.64
N THR A 143 7.04 -7.74 6.74
CA THR A 143 8.35 -7.76 7.44
C THR A 143 8.41 -8.73 8.62
N ILE A 144 7.29 -9.02 9.29
CA ILE A 144 7.25 -9.92 10.44
C ILE A 144 7.55 -11.33 9.95
N ARG A 145 8.73 -11.82 10.36
CA ARG A 145 9.06 -13.24 10.34
C ARG A 145 8.53 -13.84 11.63
N SER A 146 8.00 -15.05 11.57
CA SER A 146 7.25 -15.76 12.63
C SER A 146 8.01 -15.96 13.97
N SER A 147 9.19 -15.36 14.16
CA SER A 147 10.10 -15.53 15.29
C SER A 147 10.44 -14.23 16.04
N ASN A 148 9.88 -13.08 15.67
CA ASN A 148 10.17 -11.81 16.34
C ASN A 148 9.10 -11.49 17.39
N TYR A 149 9.54 -10.95 18.53
CA TYR A 149 8.64 -10.36 19.53
C TYR A 149 7.76 -9.31 18.84
N PHE A 150 6.47 -9.59 18.80
CA PHE A 150 5.47 -8.82 18.09
C PHE A 150 4.38 -8.44 19.08
N ASP A 151 4.16 -7.14 19.21
CA ASP A 151 3.10 -6.57 20.04
C ASP A 151 1.77 -6.75 19.30
N VAL A 152 1.10 -7.87 19.59
CA VAL A 152 -0.14 -8.29 18.93
C VAL A 152 -1.27 -7.33 19.24
N ASP A 153 -1.42 -6.95 20.51
CA ASP A 153 -2.50 -6.07 20.97
C ASP A 153 -2.46 -4.72 20.24
N ASN A 154 -1.28 -4.08 20.22
CA ASN A 154 -1.09 -2.83 19.48
C ASN A 154 -1.31 -3.01 17.97
N TYR A 155 -1.02 -4.17 17.39
CA TYR A 155 -1.30 -4.42 15.99
C TYR A 155 -2.80 -4.54 15.68
N ILE A 156 -3.55 -5.14 16.59
CA ILE A 156 -5.01 -5.25 16.49
C ILE A 156 -5.66 -3.89 16.69
N ASP A 157 -5.19 -3.09 17.65
CA ASP A 157 -5.64 -1.71 17.85
C ASP A 157 -5.46 -0.88 16.57
N ILE A 158 -4.30 -0.99 15.91
CA ILE A 158 -4.05 -0.34 14.60
C ILE A 158 -5.03 -0.83 13.53
N PHE A 159 -5.44 -2.09 13.57
CA PHE A 159 -6.44 -2.65 12.65
C PHE A 159 -7.81 -2.00 12.86
N TYR A 160 -8.27 -1.89 14.11
CA TYR A 160 -9.53 -1.24 14.46
C TYR A 160 -9.52 0.26 14.15
N ASP A 161 -8.43 0.95 14.47
CA ASP A 161 -8.27 2.36 14.13
C ASP A 161 -8.34 2.56 12.60
N CYS A 162 -7.69 1.67 11.84
CA CYS A 162 -7.76 1.70 10.38
C CYS A 162 -9.17 1.39 9.85
N GLU A 163 -9.87 0.42 10.45
CA GLU A 163 -11.25 0.04 10.11
C GLU A 163 -12.22 1.22 10.26
N SER A 164 -12.08 1.96 11.37
CA SER A 164 -12.92 3.13 11.67
C SER A 164 -12.79 4.28 10.65
N GLN A 165 -11.72 4.24 9.85
CA GLN A 165 -11.39 5.24 8.84
C GLN A 165 -11.56 4.74 7.41
N LEU A 166 -12.13 3.54 7.23
CA LEU A 166 -12.41 3.02 5.89
C LEU A 166 -13.42 3.90 5.14
N PRO A 167 -13.34 3.94 3.80
CA PRO A 167 -14.30 4.66 2.98
C PRO A 167 -15.75 4.25 3.26
N CYS A 168 -16.63 5.23 3.41
CA CYS A 168 -18.07 5.01 3.63
C CYS A 168 -18.86 4.89 2.32
N GLU A 169 -18.19 4.97 1.17
CA GLU A 169 -18.82 4.88 -0.15
C GLU A 169 -19.28 3.47 -0.48
N SER A 170 -20.48 3.35 -1.06
CA SER A 170 -21.10 2.06 -1.39
C SER A 170 -20.25 1.15 -2.27
N TYR A 171 -19.33 1.73 -3.05
CA TYR A 171 -18.40 1.00 -3.89
C TYR A 171 -17.45 0.09 -3.09
N PHE A 172 -17.16 0.45 -1.83
CA PHE A 172 -16.24 -0.30 -0.96
C PHE A 172 -16.96 -1.15 0.10
N ASN A 173 -18.30 -1.23 0.10
CA ASN A 173 -19.05 -1.97 1.13
C ASN A 173 -18.61 -3.43 1.26
N GLU A 174 -18.55 -4.17 0.15
CA GLU A 174 -18.11 -5.57 0.16
C GLU A 174 -16.67 -5.71 0.68
N PHE A 175 -15.81 -4.75 0.37
CA PHE A 175 -14.44 -4.73 0.90
C PHE A 175 -14.43 -4.47 2.41
N ASN A 176 -15.24 -3.52 2.89
CA ASN A 176 -15.32 -3.19 4.31
C ASN A 176 -15.85 -4.38 5.11
N ASP A 177 -16.88 -5.08 4.62
CA ASP A 177 -17.41 -6.29 5.25
C ASP A 177 -16.32 -7.37 5.42
N LEU A 178 -15.50 -7.57 4.38
CA LEU A 178 -14.37 -8.50 4.44
C LEU A 178 -13.26 -8.02 5.38
N PHE A 179 -12.98 -6.71 5.42
CA PHE A 179 -12.02 -6.13 6.37
C PHE A 179 -12.48 -6.37 7.81
N SER A 180 -13.72 -6.01 8.15
CA SER A 180 -14.33 -6.22 9.47
C SER A 180 -14.32 -7.69 9.89
N LYS A 181 -14.58 -8.59 8.94
CA LYS A 181 -14.53 -10.02 9.17
C LYS A 181 -13.13 -10.50 9.53
N LEU A 182 -12.10 -10.04 8.81
CA LEU A 182 -10.72 -10.39 9.16
C LEU A 182 -10.28 -9.75 10.49
N SER A 183 -10.73 -8.51 10.76
CA SER A 183 -10.51 -7.81 12.03
C SER A 183 -11.03 -8.64 13.20
N THR A 184 -12.25 -9.17 13.08
CA THR A 184 -12.86 -10.08 14.07
C THR A 184 -12.05 -11.38 14.24
N ASN A 185 -11.55 -11.96 13.15
CA ASN A 185 -10.70 -13.16 13.23
C ASN A 185 -9.39 -12.91 13.97
N LEU A 186 -8.79 -11.73 13.80
CA LEU A 186 -7.58 -11.34 14.51
C LEU A 186 -7.84 -11.28 16.03
N ASP A 187 -8.96 -10.71 16.44
CA ASP A 187 -9.41 -10.63 17.83
C ASP A 187 -9.55 -12.01 18.48
N ILE A 188 -10.32 -12.90 17.82
CA ILE A 188 -10.54 -14.27 18.29
C ILE A 188 -9.21 -15.01 18.47
N ILE A 189 -8.33 -14.94 17.48
CA ILE A 189 -7.03 -15.61 17.53
C ILE A 189 -6.14 -15.07 18.66
N ASN A 190 -6.23 -13.76 18.94
CA ASN A 190 -5.48 -13.12 20.02
C ASN A 190 -5.98 -13.56 21.40
N ASP A 191 -7.29 -13.55 21.61
CA ASP A 191 -7.93 -14.02 22.85
C ASP A 191 -7.52 -15.47 23.19
N GLU A 192 -7.35 -16.30 22.17
CA GLU A 192 -6.90 -17.67 22.33
C GLU A 192 -5.38 -17.84 22.57
N ASN A 193 -4.62 -16.74 22.60
CA ASN A 193 -3.15 -16.72 22.70
C ASN A 193 -2.47 -17.54 21.59
N ASN A 194 -3.13 -17.66 20.44
CA ASN A 194 -2.76 -18.54 19.34
C ASN A 194 -2.13 -17.79 18.15
N PHE A 195 -1.92 -16.48 18.28
CA PHE A 195 -1.52 -15.59 17.19
C PHE A 195 -0.31 -16.09 16.38
N ASN A 196 0.74 -16.58 17.05
CA ASN A 196 1.92 -17.10 16.37
C ASN A 196 1.65 -18.34 15.51
N ASN A 197 0.71 -19.20 15.93
CA ASN A 197 0.34 -20.41 15.19
C ASN A 197 -0.48 -20.07 13.94
N PHE A 198 -1.29 -19.00 14.02
CA PHE A 198 -2.16 -18.57 12.94
C PHE A 198 -1.57 -17.48 12.05
N TRP A 199 -0.47 -16.84 12.44
CA TRP A 199 0.12 -15.71 11.72
C TRP A 199 0.36 -16.00 10.23
N ASN A 200 0.86 -17.20 9.91
CA ASN A 200 1.11 -17.58 8.51
C ASN A 200 -0.19 -17.64 7.69
N PHE A 201 -1.32 -18.00 8.32
CA PHE A 201 -2.63 -18.02 7.67
C PHE A 201 -3.25 -16.62 7.59
N LEU A 202 -2.98 -15.74 8.55
CA LEU A 202 -3.47 -14.36 8.58
C LEU A 202 -2.70 -13.43 7.63
N ARG A 203 -1.40 -13.66 7.47
CA ARG A 203 -0.51 -12.79 6.70
C ARG A 203 -0.96 -12.58 5.26
N ASP A 204 -1.33 -13.66 4.57
CA ASP A 204 -1.70 -13.59 3.16
C ASP A 204 -3.04 -12.86 2.94
N PRO A 205 -4.11 -13.12 3.71
CA PRO A 205 -5.31 -12.27 3.74
C PRO A 205 -5.01 -10.79 4.00
N ILE A 206 -4.15 -10.46 4.97
CA ILE A 206 -3.79 -9.06 5.27
C ILE A 206 -3.09 -8.39 4.08
N ILE A 207 -2.16 -9.10 3.44
CA ILE A 207 -1.47 -8.63 2.23
C ILE A 207 -2.48 -8.42 1.09
N GLU A 208 -3.43 -9.34 0.94
CA GLU A 208 -4.43 -9.25 -0.12
C GLU A 208 -5.51 -8.21 0.15
N LEU A 209 -5.81 -7.88 1.42
CA LEU A 209 -6.67 -6.74 1.77
C LEU A 209 -6.10 -5.45 1.16
N TRP A 210 -4.81 -5.14 1.39
CA TRP A 210 -4.20 -3.90 0.85
C TRP A 210 -4.24 -3.88 -0.68
N LYS A 211 -3.93 -5.00 -1.32
CA LYS A 211 -3.96 -5.08 -2.79
C LYS A 211 -5.39 -4.92 -3.31
N THR A 212 -6.37 -5.58 -2.70
CA THR A 212 -7.77 -5.48 -3.09
C THR A 212 -8.25 -4.03 -2.96
N PHE A 213 -7.97 -3.40 -1.83
CA PHE A 213 -8.27 -1.99 -1.60
C PHE A 213 -7.66 -1.08 -2.67
N ALA A 214 -6.35 -1.21 -2.92
CA ALA A 214 -5.65 -0.43 -3.91
C ALA A 214 -6.14 -0.66 -5.36
N ARG A 215 -6.66 -1.86 -5.69
CA ARG A 215 -7.33 -2.09 -6.99
C ARG A 215 -8.63 -1.29 -7.10
N GLY A 216 -9.40 -1.20 -6.02
CA GLY A 216 -10.60 -0.36 -5.95
C GLY A 216 -10.25 1.13 -6.02
N LEU A 217 -9.22 1.58 -5.29
CA LEU A 217 -8.74 2.97 -5.35
C LEU A 217 -8.41 3.41 -6.78
N ARG A 218 -7.75 2.56 -7.56
CA ARG A 218 -7.38 2.90 -8.95
C ARG A 218 -8.59 3.19 -9.84
N VAL A 219 -9.75 2.61 -9.54
CA VAL A 219 -10.98 2.84 -10.32
C VAL A 219 -11.55 4.23 -10.03
N ASN A 220 -11.57 4.62 -8.75
CA ASN A 220 -12.21 5.85 -8.26
C ASN A 220 -11.27 7.07 -8.26
N PHE A 221 -9.98 6.87 -7.98
CA PHE A 221 -8.97 7.92 -7.83
C PHE A 221 -7.92 7.81 -8.93
N LYS A 222 -8.31 8.30 -10.10
CA LYS A 222 -7.50 8.36 -11.31
C LYS A 222 -7.78 9.69 -12.02
N ASP A 223 -6.82 10.14 -12.81
CA ASP A 223 -7.05 11.19 -13.78
C ASP A 223 -7.89 10.69 -14.98
N ASP A 224 -8.59 11.61 -15.64
CA ASP A 224 -9.51 11.32 -16.75
C ASP A 224 -8.84 10.63 -17.93
N PHE A 225 -7.54 10.86 -18.12
CA PHE A 225 -6.69 10.15 -19.06
C PHE A 225 -6.91 8.63 -19.00
N TYR A 226 -7.18 8.06 -17.81
CA TYR A 226 -7.33 6.62 -17.60
C TYR A 226 -8.78 6.10 -17.72
N ASN A 227 -9.75 6.93 -18.13
CA ASN A 227 -11.15 6.52 -18.24
C ASN A 227 -11.37 5.30 -19.15
N TYR A 228 -10.52 5.12 -20.17
CA TYR A 228 -10.56 3.97 -21.08
C TYR A 228 -10.22 2.62 -20.40
N LYS A 229 -9.65 2.60 -19.19
CA LYS A 229 -9.29 1.38 -18.44
C LYS A 229 -10.27 1.01 -17.31
N VAL A 230 -11.22 1.88 -16.99
CA VAL A 230 -12.09 1.76 -15.81
C VAL A 230 -12.79 0.41 -15.74
N ASN A 231 -13.44 -0.02 -16.82
CA ASN A 231 -14.18 -1.27 -16.85
C ASN A 231 -13.29 -2.49 -16.58
N LEU A 232 -12.08 -2.49 -17.14
CA LEU A 232 -11.11 -3.56 -16.90
C LEU A 232 -10.60 -3.54 -15.45
N TRP A 233 -10.41 -2.35 -14.88
CA TRP A 233 -9.95 -2.21 -13.51
C TRP A 233 -11.03 -2.58 -12.48
N ASP A 234 -12.28 -2.21 -12.72
CA ASP A 234 -13.44 -2.60 -11.91
C ASP A 234 -13.62 -4.13 -11.91
N MET A 235 -13.55 -4.76 -13.08
CA MET A 235 -13.57 -6.23 -13.16
C MET A 235 -12.44 -6.87 -12.35
N LYS A 236 -11.22 -6.31 -12.43
CA LYS A 236 -10.08 -6.80 -11.63
C LYS A 236 -10.27 -6.59 -10.14
N TYR A 237 -10.92 -5.51 -9.73
CA TYR A 237 -11.26 -5.24 -8.33
C TYR A 237 -12.28 -6.25 -7.80
N LYS A 238 -13.39 -6.46 -8.52
CA LYS A 238 -14.43 -7.44 -8.17
C LYS A 238 -13.86 -8.86 -8.08
N ASN A 239 -13.00 -9.24 -9.03
CA ASN A 239 -12.31 -10.53 -8.96
C ASN A 239 -11.40 -10.65 -7.73
N SER A 240 -10.73 -9.56 -7.31
CA SER A 240 -9.93 -9.58 -6.09
C SER A 240 -10.76 -9.63 -4.81
N ILE A 241 -11.96 -9.05 -4.79
CA ILE A 241 -12.91 -9.20 -3.68
C ILE A 241 -13.28 -10.67 -3.50
N ALA A 242 -13.65 -11.36 -4.58
CA ALA A 242 -13.97 -12.80 -4.53
C ALA A 242 -12.77 -13.65 -4.08
N GLN A 243 -11.55 -13.33 -4.50
CA GLN A 243 -10.34 -14.03 -4.05
C GLN A 243 -10.06 -13.79 -2.57
N LEU A 244 -10.20 -12.55 -2.11
CA LEU A 244 -10.03 -12.18 -0.71
C LEU A 244 -11.06 -12.88 0.18
N GLU A 245 -12.32 -12.96 -0.26
CA GLU A 245 -13.38 -13.68 0.44
C GLU A 245 -13.02 -15.15 0.65
N ILE A 246 -12.47 -15.83 -0.37
CA ILE A 246 -12.00 -17.22 -0.25
C ILE A 246 -10.94 -17.34 0.85
N LEU A 247 -9.93 -16.47 0.84
CA LEU A 247 -8.84 -16.49 1.82
C LEU A 247 -9.32 -16.27 3.25
N ILE A 248 -10.24 -15.32 3.44
CA ILE A 248 -10.83 -15.04 4.77
C ILE A 248 -11.69 -16.22 5.22
N ASN A 249 -12.52 -16.77 4.35
CA ASN A 249 -13.34 -17.94 4.67
C ASN A 249 -12.51 -19.20 4.99
N GLU A 250 -11.33 -19.36 4.39
CA GLU A 250 -10.38 -20.42 4.76
C GLU A 250 -9.82 -20.20 6.17
N THR A 251 -9.52 -18.94 6.52
CA THR A 251 -9.07 -18.59 7.87
C THR A 251 -10.17 -18.85 8.91
N ASP A 252 -11.43 -18.46 8.63
CA ASP A 252 -12.56 -18.77 9.51
C ASP A 252 -12.67 -20.27 9.80
N LYS A 253 -12.57 -21.10 8.75
CA LYS A 253 -12.70 -22.56 8.88
C LYS A 253 -11.63 -23.13 9.78
N LEU A 254 -10.41 -22.59 9.72
CA LEU A 254 -9.29 -23.03 10.55
C LEU A 254 -9.51 -22.63 12.03
N ILE A 255 -9.98 -21.41 12.28
CA ILE A 255 -10.33 -20.94 13.64
C ILE A 255 -11.42 -21.84 14.23
N ASN A 256 -12.53 -22.03 13.51
CA ASN A 256 -13.64 -22.87 13.96
C ASN A 256 -13.25 -24.35 14.14
N PHE A 257 -12.34 -24.88 13.31
CA PHE A 257 -11.83 -26.24 13.46
C PHE A 257 -10.99 -26.39 14.74
N ASP A 258 -10.15 -25.42 15.08
CA ASP A 258 -9.38 -25.44 16.33
C ASP A 258 -10.31 -25.37 17.56
N GLU A 259 -11.33 -24.50 17.53
CA GLU A 259 -12.37 -24.45 18.58
C GLU A 259 -13.10 -25.79 18.75
N SER A 260 -13.47 -26.46 17.65
CA SER A 260 -14.15 -27.75 17.70
C SER A 260 -13.27 -28.89 18.24
N ASN A 261 -11.94 -28.78 18.11
CA ASN A 261 -10.97 -29.75 18.59
C ASN A 261 -10.47 -29.45 20.01
N LYS A 262 -10.71 -28.25 20.54
CA LYS A 262 -10.60 -27.95 21.97
C LYS A 262 -11.72 -28.71 22.69
N GLY A 263 -11.54 -30.01 22.85
CA GLY A 263 -12.42 -30.84 23.66
C GLY A 263 -12.61 -30.18 25.02
N TYR A 264 -13.84 -30.15 25.52
CA TYR A 264 -14.19 -29.52 26.79
C TYR A 264 -13.11 -29.73 27.85
N SER A 265 -12.65 -28.64 28.47
CA SER A 265 -11.72 -28.74 29.60
C SER A 265 -12.29 -29.69 30.66
N PRO A 266 -11.46 -30.36 31.49
CA PRO A 266 -11.95 -31.23 32.54
C PRO A 266 -13.03 -30.57 33.41
N SER A 267 -12.92 -29.25 33.64
CA SER A 267 -13.89 -28.41 34.35
C SER A 267 -15.21 -28.26 33.59
N GLN A 268 -15.16 -27.98 32.29
CA GLN A 268 -16.34 -27.90 31.43
C GLN A 268 -17.02 -29.27 31.24
N LYS A 269 -16.27 -30.36 31.14
CA LYS A 269 -16.82 -31.74 31.14
C LYS A 269 -17.53 -32.03 32.46
N LYS A 270 -16.97 -31.58 33.58
CA LYS A 270 -17.56 -31.76 34.91
C LYS A 270 -18.85 -30.94 35.05
N LEU A 271 -18.87 -29.71 34.53
CA LEU A 271 -20.05 -28.85 34.50
C LEU A 271 -21.14 -29.44 33.59
N LEU A 272 -20.80 -29.81 32.37
CA LEU A 272 -21.73 -30.41 31.40
C LEU A 272 -22.32 -31.73 31.93
N ASN A 273 -21.49 -32.59 32.53
CA ASN A 273 -21.95 -33.82 33.17
C ASN A 273 -22.84 -33.55 34.39
N ALA A 274 -22.57 -32.51 35.18
CA ALA A 274 -23.41 -32.11 36.31
C ALA A 274 -24.78 -31.61 35.82
N THR A 275 -24.81 -30.81 34.76
CA THR A 275 -26.05 -30.27 34.16
C THR A 275 -26.89 -31.37 33.52
N ILE A 276 -26.28 -32.28 32.75
CA ILE A 276 -26.97 -33.43 32.15
C ILE A 276 -27.49 -34.38 33.24
N SER A 277 -26.72 -34.62 34.31
CA SER A 277 -27.14 -35.45 35.43
C SER A 277 -28.29 -34.85 36.23
N ALA A 278 -28.39 -33.52 36.30
CA ALA A 278 -29.52 -32.83 36.93
C ALA A 278 -30.77 -32.91 36.04
N TYR A 279 -30.61 -32.79 34.72
CA TYR A 279 -31.72 -32.83 33.76
C TYR A 279 -32.34 -34.23 33.61
N LEU A 280 -31.56 -35.30 33.78
CA LEU A 280 -32.04 -36.69 33.73
C LEU A 280 -32.60 -37.20 35.07
N ARG A 281 -32.50 -36.41 36.15
CA ARG A 281 -33.01 -36.75 37.49
C ARG A 281 -34.22 -35.91 37.91
N GLY A 282 -34.60 -34.91 37.12
CA GLY A 282 -35.89 -34.21 37.22
C GLY A 282 -36.94 -34.88 36.36
#